data_AF-A0A2E4P9X8-F1
#
_entry.id   AF-A0A2E4P9X8-F1
#
_cell.length_a   1.000
_cell.length_b   1.000
_cell.length_c   1.000
_cell.angle_alpha   90.00
_cell.angle_beta   90.00
_cell.angle_gamma   90.00
#
_symmetry.space_group_name_H-M   'P 1'
#
loop_
_entity.id
_entity.type
_entity.pdbx_description
1 polymer ?
#
loop_
_entity_poly.entity_id
_entity_poly.type
_entity_poly.pdbx_seq_one_letter_code
_entity_poly.pdbx_strand_id
1 'polypeptide(L)'
;MKKLLLIHCMLFALYVFPQSSKDILLERDHEQLIERLKFMDYLNDVTMKLEGDIRRAGGVLEVPFYTYYNDSIVARNPYPSTNISSYLDYQQNEVPPTAADFIVRVYNRNALNLHTIIKRYGYPTTTKLNKYVKINPFRATFIIQKASDDWKKIFYPLIKEENRKGNLTEIEYTFCRLAFKNGIMTQSEAHEFSAIMKRHGYSPAKRFDY
;
A
#
# COMPACT_ATOMS: atom_id res chain seq x y z
N MET A 1 1.48 50.42 -5.87
CA MET A 1 2.13 49.11 -6.14
C MET A 1 2.46 48.30 -4.88
N LYS A 2 2.93 48.90 -3.77
CA LYS A 2 3.26 48.16 -2.52
C LYS A 2 2.12 47.33 -1.91
N LYS A 3 0.87 47.81 -2.00
CA LYS A 3 -0.32 47.09 -1.48
C LYS A 3 -0.67 45.81 -2.26
N LEU A 4 -0.41 45.78 -3.57
CA LEU A 4 -0.63 44.60 -4.43
C LEU A 4 0.39 43.48 -4.15
N LEU A 5 1.64 43.86 -3.85
CA LEU A 5 2.69 42.93 -3.45
C LEU A 5 2.36 42.24 -2.12
N LEU A 6 1.86 42.99 -1.14
CA LEU A 6 1.45 42.45 0.16
C LEU A 6 0.29 41.44 0.02
N ILE A 7 -0.70 41.74 -0.83
CA ILE A 7 -1.82 40.84 -1.13
C ILE A 7 -1.32 39.58 -1.83
N HIS A 8 -0.39 39.69 -2.79
CA HIS A 8 0.23 38.54 -3.43
C HIS A 8 1.02 37.68 -2.43
N CYS A 9 1.81 38.28 -1.54
CA CYS A 9 2.55 37.54 -0.50
C CYS A 9 1.61 36.87 0.51
N MET A 10 0.51 37.52 0.91
CA MET A 10 -0.50 36.93 1.80
C MET A 10 -1.26 35.77 1.14
N LEU A 11 -1.62 35.90 -0.14
CA LEU A 11 -2.24 34.81 -0.89
C LEU A 11 -1.27 33.63 -1.07
N PHE A 12 0.02 33.89 -1.29
CA PHE A 12 1.04 32.83 -1.36
C PHE A 12 1.21 32.10 -0.03
N ALA A 13 1.15 32.82 1.11
CA ALA A 13 1.21 32.21 2.43
C ALA A 13 0.03 31.27 2.68
N LEU A 14 -1.17 31.59 2.20
CA LEU A 14 -2.35 30.72 2.34
C LEU A 14 -2.24 29.40 1.54
N TYR A 15 -1.42 29.34 0.49
CA TYR A 15 -1.21 28.13 -0.31
C TYR A 15 -0.23 27.12 0.33
N VAL A 16 0.50 27.50 1.39
CA VAL A 16 1.63 26.70 1.92
C VAL A 16 1.23 25.60 2.93
N PHE A 17 -0.01 25.60 3.45
CA PHE A 17 -0.33 24.82 4.66
C PHE A 17 -1.02 23.44 4.54
N PRO A 18 -1.50 22.91 3.38
CA PRO A 18 -2.22 21.62 3.37
C PRO A 18 -1.41 20.43 3.91
N GLN A 19 -0.08 20.49 3.78
CA GLN A 19 0.80 19.41 4.19
C GLN A 19 1.08 19.42 5.70
N SER A 20 1.25 20.62 6.29
CA SER A 20 1.51 20.78 7.72
C SER A 20 0.40 20.17 8.60
N SER A 21 -0.87 20.37 8.24
CA SER A 21 -2.00 19.78 8.97
C SER A 21 -2.03 18.26 8.87
N LYS A 22 -1.64 17.69 7.73
CA LYS A 22 -1.58 16.23 7.54
C LYS A 22 -0.45 15.60 8.35
N ASP A 23 0.70 16.26 8.43
CA ASP A 23 1.85 15.76 9.19
C ASP A 23 1.59 15.80 10.71
N ILE A 24 0.88 16.82 11.21
CA ILE A 24 0.41 16.88 12.61
C ILE A 24 -0.58 15.74 12.89
N LEU A 25 -1.54 15.51 11.99
CA LEU A 25 -2.49 14.39 12.12
C LEU A 25 -1.76 13.05 12.13
N LEU A 26 -0.74 12.89 11.28
CA LEU A 26 0.08 11.71 11.23
C LEU A 26 0.83 11.48 12.55
N GLU A 27 1.40 12.53 13.13
CA GLU A 27 2.09 12.45 14.42
C GLU A 27 1.17 12.02 15.55
N ARG A 28 -0.05 12.54 15.60
CA ARG A 28 -1.05 12.11 16.58
C ARG A 28 -1.51 10.66 16.37
N ASP A 29 -1.76 10.25 15.13
CA ASP A 29 -2.42 8.97 14.81
C ASP A 29 -1.42 7.85 14.39
N HIS A 30 -0.11 8.05 14.57
CA HIS A 30 0.92 7.19 13.96
C HIS A 30 0.84 5.73 14.39
N GLU A 31 0.58 5.43 15.68
CA GLU A 31 0.50 4.05 16.18
C GLU A 31 -0.62 3.27 15.49
N GLN A 32 -1.82 3.84 15.47
CA GLN A 32 -2.99 3.25 14.80
C GLN A 32 -2.76 3.09 13.29
N LEU A 33 -2.12 4.09 12.66
CA LEU A 33 -1.80 4.01 11.24
C LEU A 33 -0.80 2.88 10.96
N ILE A 34 0.25 2.76 11.77
CA ILE A 34 1.27 1.71 11.63
C ILE A 34 0.64 0.33 11.77
N GLU A 35 -0.19 0.13 12.79
CA GLU A 35 -0.91 -1.13 12.99
C GLU A 35 -1.78 -1.47 11.78
N ARG A 36 -2.57 -0.51 11.28
CA ARG A 36 -3.40 -0.69 10.09
C ARG A 36 -2.58 -1.05 8.86
N LEU A 37 -1.47 -0.35 8.62
CA LEU A 37 -0.60 -0.63 7.49
C LEU A 37 0.07 -2.02 7.60
N LYS A 38 0.46 -2.42 8.80
CA LYS A 38 1.03 -3.75 9.04
C LYS A 38 0.00 -4.87 8.87
N PHE A 39 -1.25 -4.63 9.26
CA PHE A 39 -2.34 -5.57 9.02
C PHE A 39 -2.64 -5.71 7.52
N MET A 40 -2.60 -4.60 6.76
CA MET A 40 -2.70 -4.64 5.30
C MET A 40 -1.58 -5.46 4.66
N ASP A 41 -0.33 -5.32 5.13
CA ASP A 41 0.80 -6.14 4.67
C ASP A 41 0.59 -7.62 4.95
N TYR A 42 0.17 -7.95 6.17
CA TYR A 42 -0.14 -9.33 6.53
C TYR A 42 -1.17 -9.95 5.57
N LEU A 43 -2.25 -9.21 5.23
CA LEU A 43 -3.23 -9.68 4.27
C LEU A 43 -2.69 -9.81 2.83
N ASN A 44 -1.74 -8.96 2.44
CA ASN A 44 -1.03 -9.09 1.17
C ASN A 44 -0.15 -10.35 1.14
N ASP A 45 0.58 -10.62 2.22
CA ASP A 45 1.48 -11.78 2.30
C ASP A 45 0.69 -13.10 2.25
N VAL A 46 -0.42 -13.20 2.99
CA VAL A 46 -1.25 -14.41 2.96
C VAL A 46 -1.95 -14.60 1.62
N THR A 47 -2.34 -13.53 0.92
CA THR A 47 -2.94 -13.64 -0.42
C THR A 47 -1.90 -14.05 -1.46
N MET A 48 -0.67 -13.51 -1.39
CA MET A 48 0.44 -13.99 -2.23
C MET A 48 0.75 -15.46 -2.00
N LYS A 49 0.81 -15.88 -0.73
CA LYS A 49 1.05 -17.28 -0.38
C LYS A 49 -0.07 -18.18 -0.92
N LEU A 50 -1.32 -17.78 -0.73
CA LEU A 50 -2.49 -18.50 -1.22
C LEU A 50 -2.48 -18.66 -2.75
N GLU A 51 -2.18 -17.59 -3.50
CA GLU A 51 -2.00 -17.65 -4.96
C GLU A 51 -0.88 -18.62 -5.36
N GLY A 52 0.22 -18.62 -4.60
CA GLY A 52 1.35 -19.54 -4.79
C GLY A 52 0.96 -21.00 -4.54
N ASP A 53 0.22 -21.27 -3.47
CA ASP A 53 -0.25 -22.60 -3.09
C ASP A 53 -1.22 -23.16 -4.14
N ILE A 54 -2.19 -22.36 -4.58
CA ILE A 54 -3.11 -22.72 -5.68
C ILE A 54 -2.34 -23.08 -6.94
N ARG A 55 -1.31 -22.29 -7.30
CA ARG A 55 -0.50 -22.53 -8.50
C ARG A 55 0.31 -23.82 -8.40
N ARG A 56 0.91 -24.09 -7.24
CA ARG A 56 1.69 -25.32 -7.00
C ARG A 56 0.81 -26.57 -7.05
N ALA A 57 -0.43 -26.47 -6.60
CA ALA A 57 -1.39 -27.56 -6.59
C ALA A 57 -2.19 -27.70 -7.91
N GLY A 58 -1.77 -27.03 -9.00
CA GLY A 58 -2.39 -27.20 -10.31
C GLY A 58 -3.71 -26.45 -10.52
N GLY A 59 -3.98 -25.40 -9.75
CA GLY A 59 -5.14 -24.52 -9.92
C GLY A 59 -6.26 -24.72 -8.89
N VAL A 60 -6.14 -25.71 -8.00
CA VAL A 60 -7.08 -25.97 -6.90
C VAL A 60 -6.29 -26.16 -5.62
N LEU A 61 -6.82 -25.68 -4.49
CA LEU A 61 -6.20 -25.94 -3.19
C LEU A 61 -6.25 -27.43 -2.84
N GLU A 62 -5.19 -27.92 -2.19
CA GLU A 62 -5.13 -29.30 -1.68
C GLU A 62 -6.16 -29.54 -0.55
N VAL A 63 -6.57 -28.48 0.15
CA VAL A 63 -7.55 -28.52 1.24
C VAL A 63 -8.75 -27.61 0.94
N PRO A 64 -9.93 -27.87 1.52
CA PRO A 64 -11.06 -26.95 1.43
C PRO A 64 -10.65 -25.54 1.85
N PHE A 65 -11.07 -24.52 1.10
CA PHE A 65 -10.67 -23.14 1.37
C PHE A 65 -11.05 -22.68 2.79
N TYR A 66 -12.18 -23.13 3.31
CA TYR A 66 -12.60 -22.85 4.69
C TYR A 66 -11.54 -23.31 5.72
N THR A 67 -10.99 -24.51 5.55
CA THR A 67 -9.92 -25.05 6.41
C THR A 67 -8.66 -24.21 6.27
N TYR A 68 -8.24 -23.92 5.03
CA TYR A 68 -7.09 -23.05 4.78
C TYR A 68 -7.26 -21.66 5.43
N TYR A 69 -8.43 -21.06 5.28
CA TYR A 69 -8.76 -19.74 5.82
C TYR A 69 -8.64 -19.71 7.35
N ASN A 70 -9.19 -20.68 8.06
CA ASN A 70 -9.09 -20.69 9.51
C ASN A 70 -7.67 -21.02 10.00
N ASP A 71 -7.03 -22.03 9.43
CA ASP A 71 -5.76 -22.56 9.96
C ASP A 71 -4.53 -21.73 9.55
N SER A 72 -4.56 -21.14 8.35
CA SER A 72 -3.40 -20.42 7.79
C SER A 72 -3.57 -18.91 7.77
N ILE A 73 -4.80 -18.41 7.74
CA ILE A 73 -5.09 -16.97 7.75
C ILE A 73 -5.52 -16.58 9.17
N VAL A 74 -6.74 -16.89 9.60
CA VAL A 74 -7.28 -16.39 10.88
C VAL A 74 -6.40 -16.75 12.08
N ALA A 75 -6.02 -18.02 12.24
CA ALA A 75 -5.22 -18.49 13.37
C ALA A 75 -3.80 -17.89 13.43
N ARG A 76 -3.29 -17.38 12.31
CA ARG A 76 -1.95 -16.79 12.20
C ARG A 76 -1.96 -15.27 12.13
N ASN A 77 -3.10 -14.62 12.39
CA ASN A 77 -3.18 -13.17 12.39
C ASN A 77 -2.37 -12.57 13.57
N PRO A 78 -1.29 -11.81 13.30
CA PRO A 78 -0.49 -11.20 14.37
C PRO A 78 -1.14 -9.94 14.96
N TYR A 79 -2.28 -9.50 14.43
CA TYR A 79 -3.02 -8.31 14.87
C TYR A 79 -4.42 -8.70 15.40
N PRO A 80 -4.51 -9.28 16.62
CA PRO A 80 -5.76 -9.82 17.16
C PRO A 80 -6.81 -8.75 17.47
N SER A 81 -6.37 -7.49 17.62
CA SER A 81 -7.21 -6.29 17.71
C SER A 81 -8.07 -6.05 16.46
N THR A 82 -7.66 -6.59 15.30
CA THR A 82 -8.37 -6.42 14.03
C THR A 82 -8.97 -7.75 13.57
N ASN A 83 -10.30 -7.81 13.56
CA ASN A 83 -11.02 -8.96 13.01
C ASN A 83 -10.97 -8.95 11.48
N ILE A 84 -10.49 -10.04 10.86
CA ILE A 84 -10.35 -10.16 9.40
C ILE A 84 -11.72 -10.09 8.70
N SER A 85 -12.73 -10.81 9.21
CA SER A 85 -14.08 -10.80 8.63
C SER A 85 -14.67 -9.38 8.62
N SER A 86 -14.61 -8.68 9.76
CA SER A 86 -15.08 -7.30 9.86
C SER A 86 -14.30 -6.35 8.96
N TYR A 87 -12.98 -6.52 8.87
CA TYR A 87 -12.16 -5.72 7.96
C TYR A 87 -12.58 -5.92 6.49
N LEU A 88 -12.98 -7.13 6.10
CA LEU A 88 -13.36 -7.45 4.72
C LEU A 88 -14.86 -7.30 4.40
N ASP A 89 -15.62 -6.62 5.28
CA ASP A 89 -17.09 -6.47 5.18
C ASP A 89 -17.82 -7.83 5.06
N TYR A 90 -17.35 -8.83 5.80
CA TYR A 90 -18.10 -10.05 6.05
C TYR A 90 -18.89 -9.89 7.35
N GLN A 91 -20.03 -10.58 7.45
CA GLN A 91 -20.72 -10.76 8.71
C GLN A 91 -19.79 -11.44 9.73
N GLN A 92 -20.08 -11.25 11.02
CA GLN A 92 -19.28 -11.88 12.06
C GLN A 92 -19.32 -13.40 11.88
N ASN A 93 -18.14 -14.04 11.84
CA ASN A 93 -17.93 -15.47 11.58
C ASN A 93 -18.29 -15.95 10.16
N GLU A 94 -18.58 -15.04 9.23
CA GLU A 94 -18.71 -15.38 7.82
C GLU A 94 -17.31 -15.57 7.21
N VAL A 95 -17.17 -16.66 6.46
CA VAL A 95 -15.96 -17.02 5.73
C VAL A 95 -16.20 -16.78 4.25
N PRO A 96 -15.23 -16.19 3.52
CA PRO A 96 -15.34 -16.07 2.08
C PRO A 96 -15.67 -17.42 1.42
N PRO A 97 -16.61 -17.47 0.47
CA PRO A 97 -17.04 -18.74 -0.12
C PRO A 97 -15.94 -19.40 -0.96
N THR A 98 -15.03 -18.60 -1.54
CA THR A 98 -13.90 -19.10 -2.32
C THR A 98 -12.61 -18.33 -2.03
N ALA A 99 -11.47 -18.96 -2.36
CA ALA A 99 -10.17 -18.30 -2.34
C ALA A 99 -10.12 -17.06 -3.25
N ALA A 100 -10.77 -17.14 -4.42
CA ALA A 100 -10.84 -16.03 -5.36
C ALA A 100 -11.60 -14.83 -4.76
N ASP A 101 -12.74 -15.07 -4.11
CA ASP A 101 -13.51 -14.02 -3.44
C ASP A 101 -12.70 -13.38 -2.32
N PHE A 102 -12.03 -14.18 -1.49
CA PHE A 102 -11.15 -13.67 -0.45
C PHE A 102 -10.05 -12.75 -1.02
N ILE A 103 -9.33 -13.21 -2.05
CA ILE A 103 -8.25 -12.45 -2.69
C ILE A 103 -8.77 -11.12 -3.24
N VAL A 104 -9.86 -11.15 -4.00
CA VAL A 104 -10.47 -9.95 -4.58
C VAL A 104 -10.91 -8.97 -3.50
N ARG A 105 -11.53 -9.46 -2.41
CA ARG A 105 -11.93 -8.60 -1.28
C ARG A 105 -10.75 -7.98 -0.57
N VAL A 106 -9.68 -8.75 -0.31
CA VAL A 106 -8.46 -8.22 0.31
C VAL A 106 -7.87 -7.11 -0.55
N TYR A 107 -7.70 -7.32 -1.86
CA TYR A 107 -7.12 -6.31 -2.75
C TYR A 107 -7.97 -5.05 -2.82
N ASN A 108 -9.29 -5.18 -2.98
CA ASN A 108 -10.19 -4.03 -2.99
C ASN A 108 -10.19 -3.29 -1.66
N ARG A 109 -10.18 -4.01 -0.54
CA ARG A 109 -10.18 -3.39 0.77
C ARG A 109 -8.85 -2.71 1.08
N ASN A 110 -7.73 -3.34 0.77
CA ASN A 110 -6.41 -2.73 0.93
C ASN A 110 -6.25 -1.49 0.04
N ALA A 111 -6.78 -1.52 -1.18
CA ALA A 111 -6.81 -0.34 -2.06
C ALA A 111 -7.65 0.80 -1.45
N LEU A 112 -8.87 0.52 -0.97
CA LEU A 112 -9.70 1.51 -0.28
C LEU A 112 -8.98 2.10 0.94
N ASN A 113 -8.39 1.25 1.78
CA ASN A 113 -7.67 1.68 2.97
C ASN A 113 -6.48 2.56 2.63
N LEU A 114 -5.66 2.17 1.65
CA LEU A 114 -4.53 2.96 1.19
C LEU A 114 -4.99 4.32 0.66
N HIS A 115 -6.06 4.36 -0.14
CA HIS A 115 -6.64 5.62 -0.61
C HIS A 115 -7.07 6.52 0.55
N THR A 116 -7.81 5.98 1.54
CA THR A 116 -8.22 6.73 2.74
C THR A 116 -7.03 7.27 3.52
N ILE A 117 -5.97 6.46 3.69
CA ILE A 117 -4.74 6.87 4.35
C ILE A 117 -4.08 8.03 3.61
N ILE A 118 -3.90 7.93 2.29
CA ILE A 118 -3.26 8.99 1.49
C ILE A 118 -4.09 10.28 1.52
N LYS A 119 -5.42 10.17 1.42
CA LYS A 119 -6.30 11.34 1.49
C LYS A 119 -6.19 12.04 2.85
N ARG A 120 -6.16 11.29 3.95
CA ARG A 120 -6.15 11.83 5.31
C ARG A 120 -4.76 12.31 5.77
N TYR A 121 -3.72 11.53 5.55
CA TYR A 121 -2.37 11.76 6.09
C TYR A 121 -1.33 12.15 5.02
N GLY A 122 -1.69 12.07 3.74
CA GLY A 122 -0.71 12.12 2.66
C GLY A 122 -0.06 10.76 2.43
N TYR A 123 0.78 10.65 1.42
CA TYR A 123 1.44 9.37 1.13
C TYR A 123 2.32 8.91 2.32
N PRO A 124 2.13 7.68 2.82
CA PRO A 124 2.83 7.17 4.00
C PRO A 124 4.26 6.73 3.62
N THR A 125 5.14 7.68 3.27
CA THR A 125 6.52 7.35 2.89
C THR A 125 7.27 6.69 4.02
N THR A 126 8.28 5.92 3.63
CA THR A 126 9.35 5.49 4.51
C THR A 126 9.99 6.65 5.25
N THR A 127 10.27 7.78 4.61
CA THR A 127 10.88 8.94 5.28
C THR A 127 10.01 9.49 6.43
N LYS A 128 8.69 9.54 6.26
CA LYS A 128 7.76 10.05 7.27
C LYS A 128 7.52 9.09 8.42
N LEU A 129 7.53 7.79 8.13
CA LEU A 129 7.18 6.76 9.10
C LEU A 129 8.39 6.08 9.75
N ASN A 130 9.57 6.12 9.13
CA ASN A 130 10.80 5.51 9.65
C ASN A 130 11.27 6.10 10.98
N LYS A 131 10.81 7.31 11.35
CA LYS A 131 11.02 7.86 12.70
C LYS A 131 10.30 7.08 13.80
N TYR A 132 9.25 6.33 13.44
CA TYR A 132 8.46 5.52 14.38
C TYR A 132 8.73 4.02 14.19
N VAL A 133 8.79 3.55 12.94
CA VAL A 133 9.04 2.14 12.62
C VAL A 133 9.64 2.03 11.23
N LYS A 134 10.60 1.13 11.05
CA LYS A 134 11.15 0.83 9.73
C LYS A 134 10.06 0.20 8.85
N ILE A 135 9.73 0.84 7.74
CA ILE A 135 8.69 0.37 6.82
C ILE A 135 9.30 -0.04 5.48
N ASN A 136 8.73 -1.07 4.87
CA ASN A 136 9.04 -1.47 3.51
C ASN A 136 8.60 -0.39 2.51
N PRO A 137 9.51 0.21 1.72
CA PRO A 137 9.15 1.23 0.72
C PRO A 137 8.21 0.73 -0.37
N PHE A 138 8.11 -0.59 -0.57
CA PHE A 138 7.34 -1.20 -1.63
C PHE A 138 5.91 -1.59 -1.23
N ARG A 139 5.50 -1.30 0.01
CA ARG A 139 4.17 -1.64 0.54
C ARG A 139 3.03 -1.13 -0.36
N ALA A 140 3.01 0.18 -0.61
CA ALA A 140 1.96 0.79 -1.42
C ALA A 140 2.02 0.31 -2.87
N THR A 141 3.23 0.04 -3.38
CA THR A 141 3.45 -0.50 -4.72
C THR A 141 2.74 -1.83 -4.92
N PHE A 142 2.85 -2.76 -3.97
CA PHE A 142 2.18 -4.06 -4.06
C PHE A 142 0.65 -3.90 -4.10
N ILE A 143 0.10 -3.06 -3.22
CA ILE A 143 -1.34 -2.78 -3.17
C ILE A 143 -1.81 -2.19 -4.52
N ILE A 144 -1.07 -1.22 -5.06
CA ILE A 144 -1.39 -0.61 -6.35
C ILE A 144 -1.30 -1.64 -7.48
N GLN A 145 -0.29 -2.51 -7.47
CA GLN A 145 -0.10 -3.53 -8.50
C GLN A 145 -1.27 -4.51 -8.55
N LYS A 146 -1.72 -4.96 -7.38
CA LYS A 146 -2.84 -5.91 -7.22
C LYS A 146 -4.22 -5.28 -7.29
N ALA A 147 -4.32 -3.95 -7.21
CA ALA A 147 -5.58 -3.24 -7.32
C ALA A 147 -6.24 -3.44 -8.69
N SER A 148 -7.57 -3.41 -8.70
CA SER A 148 -8.37 -3.40 -9.93
C SER A 148 -8.06 -2.18 -10.80
N ASP A 149 -8.42 -2.24 -12.08
CA ASP A 149 -8.19 -1.12 -13.00
C ASP A 149 -8.92 0.16 -12.57
N ASP A 150 -10.09 0.03 -11.93
CA ASP A 150 -10.81 1.19 -11.38
C ASP A 150 -10.07 1.84 -10.22
N TRP A 151 -9.50 1.05 -9.31
CA TRP A 151 -8.62 1.57 -8.27
C TRP A 151 -7.34 2.18 -8.85
N LYS A 152 -6.77 1.62 -9.91
CA LYS A 152 -5.60 2.19 -10.60
C LYS A 152 -5.90 3.56 -11.22
N LYS A 153 -7.08 3.74 -11.81
CA LYS A 153 -7.55 5.05 -12.31
C LYS A 153 -7.64 6.11 -11.20
N ILE A 154 -7.99 5.69 -9.98
CA ILE A 154 -8.03 6.58 -8.79
C ILE A 154 -6.62 6.86 -8.28
N PHE A 155 -5.78 5.83 -8.17
CA PHE A 155 -4.44 5.96 -7.59
C PHE A 155 -3.48 6.74 -8.48
N TYR A 156 -3.52 6.58 -9.80
CA TYR A 156 -2.57 7.24 -10.70
C TYR A 156 -2.51 8.77 -10.52
N PRO A 157 -3.63 9.53 -10.61
CA PRO A 157 -3.59 10.97 -10.37
C PRO A 157 -3.20 11.31 -8.94
N LEU A 158 -3.65 10.52 -7.95
CA LEU A 158 -3.34 10.75 -6.53
C LEU A 158 -1.83 10.63 -6.24
N ILE A 159 -1.19 9.57 -6.73
CA ILE A 159 0.26 9.35 -6.56
C ILE A 159 1.06 10.43 -7.29
N LYS A 160 0.64 10.83 -8.49
CA LYS A 160 1.27 11.93 -9.23
C LYS A 160 1.18 13.25 -8.45
N GLU A 161 0.04 13.53 -7.84
CA GLU A 161 -0.16 14.72 -7.01
C GLU A 161 0.72 14.69 -5.75
N GLU A 162 0.76 13.56 -5.03
CA GLU A 162 1.61 13.42 -3.83
C GLU A 162 3.11 13.52 -4.18
N ASN A 163 3.53 13.00 -5.32
CA ASN A 163 4.91 13.18 -5.80
C ASN A 163 5.22 14.65 -6.11
N ARG A 164 4.29 15.37 -6.76
CA ARG A 164 4.43 16.82 -7.00
C ARG A 164 4.53 17.64 -5.71
N LYS A 165 3.93 17.16 -4.62
CA LYS A 165 4.04 17.76 -3.28
C LYS A 165 5.33 17.40 -2.55
N GLY A 166 6.18 16.55 -3.12
CA GLY A 166 7.38 16.05 -2.45
C GLY A 166 7.08 15.02 -1.36
N ASN A 167 5.88 14.43 -1.35
CA ASN A 167 5.49 13.40 -0.39
C ASN A 167 5.88 11.98 -0.86
N LEU A 168 6.68 11.83 -1.91
CA LEU A 168 7.25 10.53 -2.29
C LEU A 168 8.74 10.71 -2.53
N THR A 169 9.52 9.71 -2.13
CA THR A 169 10.89 9.59 -2.63
C THR A 169 10.89 9.20 -4.10
N GLU A 170 11.99 9.47 -4.80
CA GLU A 170 12.19 9.05 -6.20
C GLU A 170 11.95 7.55 -6.37
N ILE A 171 12.45 6.74 -5.42
CA ILE A 171 12.23 5.28 -5.40
C ILE A 171 10.74 4.97 -5.32
N GLU A 172 10.05 5.43 -4.28
CA GLU A 172 8.64 5.10 -4.06
C GLU A 172 7.76 5.50 -5.25
N TYR A 173 8.01 6.67 -5.84
CA TYR A 173 7.31 7.11 -7.03
C TYR A 173 7.58 6.22 -8.24
N THR A 174 8.84 5.89 -8.52
CA THR A 174 9.20 5.00 -9.63
C THR A 174 8.53 3.63 -9.48
N PHE A 175 8.53 3.07 -8.27
CA PHE A 175 7.89 1.79 -8.01
C PHE A 175 6.38 1.87 -8.20
N CYS A 176 5.71 2.89 -7.67
CA CYS A 176 4.28 3.09 -7.90
C CYS A 176 3.97 3.28 -9.39
N ARG A 177 4.79 4.04 -10.13
CA ARG A 177 4.66 4.23 -11.58
C ARG A 177 4.72 2.89 -12.32
N LEU A 178 5.65 2.02 -11.96
CA LEU A 178 5.77 0.68 -12.54
C LEU A 178 4.56 -0.21 -12.17
N ALA A 179 4.02 -0.12 -10.95
CA ALA A 179 2.85 -0.90 -10.53
C ALA A 179 1.57 -0.58 -11.33
N PHE A 180 1.46 0.61 -11.94
CA PHE A 180 0.35 0.92 -12.84
C PHE A 180 0.46 0.25 -14.21
N LYS A 181 1.62 -0.30 -14.57
CA LYS A 181 1.83 -1.00 -15.83
C LYS A 181 1.48 -2.48 -15.65
N ASN A 182 0.31 -2.89 -16.15
CA ASN A 182 -0.09 -4.30 -16.24
C ASN A 182 0.65 -5.02 -17.38
N GLY A 183 1.99 -5.09 -17.36
CA GLY A 183 2.75 -5.67 -18.47
C GLY A 183 4.22 -6.00 -18.17
N ILE A 184 4.89 -6.57 -19.18
CA ILE A 184 6.33 -6.87 -19.14
C ILE A 184 7.08 -5.54 -19.11
N MET A 185 7.86 -5.33 -18.04
CA MET A 185 8.76 -4.20 -17.87
C MET A 185 9.71 -4.12 -19.07
N THR A 186 9.88 -2.94 -19.67
CA THR A 186 10.84 -2.82 -20.78
C THR A 186 12.27 -3.07 -20.30
N GLN A 187 13.19 -3.41 -21.20
CA GLN A 187 14.60 -3.60 -20.83
C GLN A 187 15.22 -2.33 -20.20
N SER A 188 14.83 -1.15 -20.68
CA SER A 188 15.26 0.13 -20.10
C SER A 188 14.72 0.34 -18.69
N GLU A 189 13.47 -0.03 -18.43
CA GLU A 189 12.86 0.04 -17.10
C GLU A 189 13.45 -0.98 -16.13
N ALA A 190 13.74 -2.20 -16.60
CA ALA A 190 14.45 -3.20 -15.80
C ALA A 190 15.86 -2.72 -15.42
N HIS A 191 16.53 -2.00 -16.32
CA HIS A 191 17.82 -1.38 -16.04
C HIS A 191 17.71 -0.21 -15.05
N GLU A 192 16.71 0.67 -15.22
CA GLU A 192 16.38 1.75 -14.27
C GLU A 192 16.10 1.18 -12.87
N PHE A 193 15.25 0.15 -12.80
CA PHE A 193 14.92 -0.57 -11.58
C PHE A 193 16.15 -1.16 -10.90
N SER A 194 16.98 -1.89 -11.64
CA SER A 194 18.20 -2.52 -11.10
C SER A 194 19.19 -1.46 -10.58
N ALA A 195 19.34 -0.35 -11.30
CA ALA A 195 20.20 0.77 -10.89
C ALA A 195 19.72 1.43 -9.60
N ILE A 196 18.40 1.68 -9.48
CA ILE A 196 17.81 2.25 -8.27
C ILE A 196 17.97 1.29 -7.08
N MET A 197 17.62 0.02 -7.26
CA MET A 197 17.76 -1.00 -6.21
C MET A 197 19.20 -1.08 -5.69
N LYS A 198 20.19 -1.13 -6.61
CA LYS A 198 21.62 -1.15 -6.27
C LYS A 198 22.07 0.11 -5.53
N ARG A 199 21.64 1.30 -5.98
CA ARG A 199 21.99 2.59 -5.35
C ARG A 199 21.51 2.67 -3.90
N HIS A 200 20.39 2.03 -3.59
CA HIS A 200 19.78 2.07 -2.27
C HIS A 200 19.99 0.81 -1.42
N GLY A 201 20.91 -0.07 -1.85
CA GLY A 201 21.31 -1.24 -1.07
C GLY A 201 20.27 -2.37 -1.04
N TYR A 202 19.27 -2.34 -1.93
CA TYR A 202 18.32 -3.44 -2.08
C TYR A 202 18.89 -4.49 -3.04
N SER A 203 19.03 -5.73 -2.56
CA SER A 203 19.47 -6.86 -3.38
C SER A 203 18.27 -7.61 -3.97
N PRO A 204 18.19 -7.83 -5.29
CA PRO A 204 17.18 -8.69 -5.90
C PRO A 204 17.22 -10.14 -5.42
N ALA A 205 18.37 -10.57 -4.86
CA ALA A 205 18.64 -11.97 -4.49
C ALA A 205 18.31 -12.33 -3.04
N LYS A 206 18.05 -11.33 -2.18
CA LYS A 206 17.46 -11.60 -0.86
C LYS A 206 15.96 -11.63 -1.06
N ARG A 207 15.38 -12.84 -1.14
CA ARG A 207 13.95 -13.00 -0.91
C ARG A 207 13.63 -12.22 0.35
N PHE A 208 12.58 -11.41 0.28
CA PHE A 208 11.97 -10.83 1.47
C PHE A 208 11.41 -12.01 2.26
N ASP A 209 12.27 -12.69 3.01
CA ASP A 209 11.89 -13.69 3.99
C ASP A 209 11.25 -12.91 5.15
N TYR A 210 9.94 -12.71 5.04
CA TYR A 210 9.06 -12.33 6.14
C TYR A 210 8.38 -13.59 6.68
#